data_AF-A0A842XCS1-F1
#
_entry.id   AF-A0A842XCS1-F1
#
_cell.length_a   1.000
_cell.length_b   1.000
_cell.length_c   1.000
_cell.angle_alpha   90.00
_cell.angle_beta   90.00
_cell.angle_gamma   90.00
#
_symmetry.space_group_name_H-M   'P 1'
#
loop_
_entity.id
_entity.type
_entity.pdbx_description
1 polymer ?
#
loop_
_entity_poly.entity_id
_entity_poly.type
_entity_poly.pdbx_seq_one_letter_code
_entity_poly.pdbx_strand_id
1 'polypeptide(L)' 'MSLRSFLEEMGKNGEIVHVREEVSRRFEASSIMKTFDGGPVLFFDKVKGHETKI' A
#
# COMPACT_ATOMS: atom_id res chain seq x y z
N MET A 1 18.18 -6.79 -7.01
CA MET A 1 17.22 -6.43 -5.95
C MET A 1 15.81 -6.71 -6.48
N SER A 2 14.93 -7.36 -5.72
CA SER A 2 13.54 -7.63 -6.12
C SER A 2 12.59 -6.66 -5.42
N LEU A 3 11.36 -6.48 -5.94
CA LEU A 3 10.33 -5.70 -5.25
C LEU A 3 10.11 -6.20 -3.81
N ARG A 4 10.16 -7.52 -3.59
CA ARG A 4 10.04 -8.12 -2.26
C ARG A 4 11.17 -7.66 -1.33
N SER A 5 12.42 -7.74 -1.79
CA SER A 5 13.56 -7.34 -0.96
C SER A 5 13.55 -5.84 -0.66
N PHE A 6 13.09 -5.03 -1.61
CA PHE A 6 12.89 -3.59 -1.41
C PHE A 6 11.84 -3.30 -0.32
N LEU A 7 10.68 -3.95 -0.38
CA LEU A 7 9.62 -3.77 0.63
C LEU A 7 10.05 -4.26 2.02
N GLU A 8 10.84 -5.33 2.11
CA GLU A 8 11.40 -5.80 3.39
C GLU A 8 12.35 -4.77 4.02
N GLU A 9 13.15 -4.08 3.20
CA GLU A 9 14.05 -3.02 3.66
C GLU A 9 13.27 -1.79 4.13
N MET A 10 12.32 -1.30 3.32
CA MET A 10 11.46 -0.17 3.69
C MET A 10 10.63 -0.48 4.95
N GLY A 11 10.16 -1.72 5.11
CA GLY A 11 9.46 -2.16 6.31
C GLY A 11 10.32 -2.11 7.58
N LYS A 12 11.61 -2.46 7.50
CA LYS A 12 12.55 -2.36 8.63
C LYS A 12 12.82 -0.91 9.05
N ASN A 13 12.78 0.01 8.09
CA ASN A 13 12.99 1.44 8.34
C ASN A 13 11.71 2.17 8.80
N GLY A 14 10.56 1.49 8.84
CA GLY A 14 9.27 2.10 9.19
C GLY A 14 8.70 2.98 8.08
N GLU A 15 9.13 2.79 6.84
CA GLU A 15 8.75 3.60 5.66
C GLU A 15 7.53 3.02 4.91
N ILE A 16 6.90 1.97 5.45
CA ILE A 16 5.67 1.36 4.90
C ILE A 16 4.50 1.55 5.86
N VAL A 17 3.37 2.02 5.31
CA VAL A 17 2.08 2.08 6.00
C VAL A 17 1.15 1.03 5.43
N HIS A 18 0.71 0.11 6.29
CA HIS A 18 -0.28 -0.91 5.95
C HIS A 18 -1.70 -0.37 6.09
N VAL A 19 -2.43 -0.30 4.99
CA VAL A 19 -3.88 -0.01 4.96
C VAL A 19 -4.62 -1.33 5.11
N ARG A 20 -5.10 -1.60 6.33
CA ARG A 20 -5.71 -2.88 6.73
C ARG A 20 -7.22 -2.98 6.48
N GLU A 21 -7.86 -1.83 6.26
CA GLU A 21 -9.27 -1.74 5.89
C GLU A 21 -9.48 -2.18 4.44
N GLU A 22 -10.66 -2.70 4.12
CA GLU A 22 -10.99 -3.05 2.74
C GLU A 22 -11.16 -1.78 1.90
N VAL A 23 -10.38 -1.67 0.82
CA VAL A 23 -10.39 -0.51 -0.07
C VAL A 23 -10.89 -0.89 -1.46
N SER A 24 -11.74 -0.05 -2.04
CA SER A 24 -12.19 -0.14 -3.42
C SER A 24 -11.13 0.35 -4.41
N ARG A 25 -10.93 -0.39 -5.51
CA ARG A 25 -10.14 0.10 -6.66
C ARG A 25 -10.83 1.25 -7.41
N ARG A 26 -12.13 1.42 -7.22
CA ARG A 26 -12.90 2.50 -7.85
C ARG A 26 -12.75 3.77 -7.04
N PHE A 27 -11.71 4.53 -7.36
CA PHE A 27 -11.36 5.85 -6.83
C PHE A 27 -10.91 5.94 -5.38
N GLU A 28 -11.24 4.99 -4.52
CA GLU A 28 -10.87 5.03 -3.10
C GLU A 28 -9.36 4.85 -2.90
N ALA A 29 -8.78 3.78 -3.44
CA ALA A 29 -7.32 3.57 -3.38
C ALA A 29 -6.54 4.77 -3.93
N SER A 30 -6.93 5.28 -5.10
CA SER A 30 -6.28 6.45 -5.69
C SER A 30 -6.47 7.73 -4.88
N SER A 31 -7.62 7.90 -4.22
CA SER A 31 -7.86 9.05 -3.34
C SER A 31 -6.93 9.00 -2.14
N ILE A 32 -6.79 7.82 -1.51
CA ILE A 32 -5.87 7.60 -0.40
C ILE A 32 -4.43 7.87 -0.87
N MET A 33 -4.00 7.27 -1.99
CA MET A 33 -2.67 7.51 -2.55
C MET A 33 -2.40 9.01 -2.77
N LYS A 34 -3.39 9.76 -3.27
CA LYS A 34 -3.21 11.19 -3.51
C LYS A 34 -3.09 12.01 -2.22
N THR A 35 -3.77 11.60 -1.15
CA THR A 35 -3.65 12.26 0.17
C THR A 35 -2.26 12.07 0.77
N PHE A 36 -1.60 10.95 0.49
CA PHE A 36 -0.24 10.63 0.97
C PHE A 36 0.84 10.85 -0.10
N ASP A 37 0.56 11.65 -1.12
CA ASP A 37 1.50 11.92 -2.22
C ASP A 37 2.80 12.57 -1.68
N GLY A 38 3.95 11.99 -2.03
CA GLY A 38 5.26 12.34 -1.46
C GLY A 38 5.53 11.78 -0.04
N GLY A 39 4.63 10.94 0.48
CA GLY A 39 4.73 10.29 1.78
C GLY A 39 5.30 8.86 1.73
N PRO A 40 5.02 8.03 2.76
CA PRO A 40 5.53 6.67 2.85
C PRO A 40 4.91 5.75 1.80
N VAL A 41 5.51 4.57 1.61
CA VAL A 41 4.94 3.52 0.76
C VAL A 41 3.64 3.03 1.40
N LEU A 42 2.55 3.06 0.64
CA LEU A 42 1.27 2.50 1.07
C LEU A 42 1.18 1.03 0.62
N PHE A 43 0.76 0.16 1.54
CA PHE A 43 0.51 -1.25 1.25
C PHE A 43 -0.92 -1.60 1.63
N PHE A 44 -1.77 -1.86 0.64
CA PHE A 44 -3.19 -2.17 0.79
C PHE A 44 -3.36 -3.67 0.98
N ASP A 45 -3.64 -4.08 2.22
CA ASP A 45 -3.75 -5.49 2.60
C ASP A 45 -5.04 -6.14 2.12
N LYS A 46 -6.10 -5.36 1.89
CA LYS A 46 -7.42 -5.84 1.47
C LYS A 46 -8.00 -4.96 0.37
N VAL A 47 -8.15 -5.54 -0.82
CA VAL A 47 -8.73 -4.86 -1.97
C VAL A 47 -10.06 -5.50 -2.31
N LYS A 48 -11.13 -4.70 -2.36
CA LYS A 48 -12.49 -5.20 -2.55
C LYS A 48 -12.62 -6.07 -3.80
N GLY A 49 -12.97 -7.34 -3.60
CA GLY A 49 -13.16 -8.33 -4.65
C GLY A 49 -11.88 -8.94 -5.24
N HIS A 50 -10.73 -8.78 -4.57
CA HIS A 50 -9.42 -9.29 -4.99
C HIS A 50 -8.67 -9.90 -3.80
N GLU A 51 -8.06 -11.06 -4.01
CA GLU A 51 -7.11 -11.63 -3.03
C GLU A 51 -5.74 -10.94 -3.11
N THR A 52 -5.43 -10.34 -4.26
CA THR A 52 -4.18 -9.63 -4.51
C THR A 52 -4.12 -8.34 -3.70
N LYS A 53 -2.98 -8.16 -3.02
CA LYS A 53 -2.60 -6.93 -2.31
C LYS A 53 -1.90 -5.96 -3.27
N ILE A 54 -2.07 -4.67 -3.04
CA ILE A 54 -1.50 -3.61 -3.91
C ILE A 54 -0.76 -2.55 -3.12
#